data_AF-A0A0U1DUF6-F1
#
_entry.id   AF-A0A0U1DUF6-F1
#
_cell.length_a   1.000
_cell.length_b   1.000
_cell.length_c   1.000
_cell.angle_alpha   90.00
_cell.angle_beta   90.00
_cell.angle_gamma   90.00
#
_symmetry.space_group_name_H-M   'P 1'
#
loop_
_entity.id
_entity.type
_entity.pdbx_description
1 polymer ?
#
loop_
_entity_poly.entity_id
_entity_poly.type
_entity_poly.pdbx_seq_one_letter_code
_entity_poly.pdbx_strand_id
1 'polypeptide(L)'
;MTVPDSMSKTTAAFFVQAAVAFAISFVTALGGIYLLPLDLWQRSFLGITFLFLVSSAFTLAKVIRDQQEAATVRVRLDEARIEKLLADYDPLNAAN
;
A
#
# COMPACT_ATOMS: atom_id res chain seq x y z
N MET A 1 12.39 -23.94 -12.59
CA MET A 1 12.99 -22.97 -11.65
C MET A 1 11.86 -22.37 -10.84
N THR A 2 11.71 -22.74 -9.57
CA THR A 2 10.67 -22.20 -8.69
C THR A 2 11.19 -20.93 -8.04
N VAL A 3 10.67 -19.76 -8.41
CA VAL A 3 10.95 -18.52 -7.69
C VAL A 3 10.18 -18.57 -6.37
N PRO A 4 10.85 -18.53 -5.20
CA PRO A 4 10.14 -18.52 -3.94
C PRO A 4 9.46 -17.16 -3.76
N ASP A 5 8.13 -17.11 -3.88
CA ASP A 5 7.32 -15.94 -3.52
C ASP A 5 7.20 -15.87 -1.99
N SER A 6 8.24 -15.32 -1.36
CA SER A 6 8.24 -15.00 0.07
C SER A 6 7.60 -13.63 0.30
N MET A 7 6.32 -13.49 -0.06
CA MET A 7 5.52 -12.35 0.34
C MET A 7 5.29 -12.43 1.86
N SER A 8 6.25 -11.92 2.64
CA SER A 8 6.18 -11.88 4.10
C SER A 8 4.96 -11.05 4.50
N LYS A 9 3.87 -11.73 4.88
CA LYS A 9 2.67 -11.08 5.41
C LYS A 9 3.07 -10.33 6.68
N THR A 10 2.81 -9.04 6.71
CA THR A 10 3.00 -8.24 7.92
C THR A 10 2.14 -8.83 9.04
N THR A 11 2.77 -9.23 10.14
CA THR A 11 2.07 -9.79 11.31
C THR A 11 1.11 -8.74 11.88
N ALA A 12 -0.07 -9.17 12.34
CA ALA A 12 -1.08 -8.29 12.92
C ALA A 12 -0.53 -7.37 14.03
N ALA A 13 0.45 -7.84 14.81
CA ALA A 13 1.14 -7.06 15.83
C ALA A 13 1.85 -5.81 15.28
N PHE A 14 2.57 -5.93 14.16
CA PHE A 14 3.24 -4.78 13.52
C PHE A 14 2.25 -3.77 12.94
N PHE A 15 1.12 -4.25 12.40
CA PHE A 15 0.06 -3.37 11.93
C PHE A 15 -0.54 -2.55 13.08
N VAL A 16 -0.87 -3.21 14.21
CA VAL A 16 -1.40 -2.53 15.40
C VAL A 16 -0.39 -1.52 15.95
N GLN A 17 0.89 -1.90 16.04
CA GLN A 17 1.95 -0.97 16.47
C GLN A 17 2.02 0.27 15.59
N ALA A 18 2.02 0.10 14.26
CA ALA A 18 2.06 1.21 13.33
C ALA A 18 0.82 2.12 13.45
N ALA A 19 -0.37 1.54 13.61
CA ALA A 19 -1.61 2.29 13.81
C ALA A 19 -1.58 3.11 15.12
N VAL A 20 -1.08 2.53 16.21
CA VAL A 20 -0.93 3.23 17.49
C VAL A 20 0.10 4.35 17.40
N ALA A 21 1.26 4.09 16.80
CA ALA A 21 2.30 5.10 16.61
C ALA A 21 1.80 6.29 15.76
N PHE A 22 1.04 6.01 14.70
CA PHE A 22 0.40 7.03 13.87
C PHE A 22 -0.65 7.84 14.66
N ALA A 23 -1.48 7.18 15.48
CA ALA A 23 -2.47 7.89 16.29
C ALA A 23 -1.80 8.84 17.30
N ILE A 24 -0.73 8.38 17.97
CA ILE A 24 0.03 9.20 18.91
C ILE A 24 0.69 10.39 18.19
N SER A 25 1.34 10.17 17.05
CA SER A 25 1.98 11.25 16.31
C SER A 25 0.97 12.28 15.78
N PHE A 26 -0.17 11.81 15.27
CA PHE A 26 -1.26 12.67 14.80
C PHE A 26 -1.83 13.55 15.91
N VAL A 27 -2.13 12.98 17.08
CA VAL A 27 -2.62 13.72 18.25
C VAL A 27 -1.56 14.69 18.76
N THR A 28 -0.29 14.28 18.80
CA THR A 28 0.81 15.14 19.24
C THR A 28 1.01 16.33 18.31
N ALA A 29 0.91 16.13 16.99
CA ALA A 29 1.00 17.20 16.01
C ALA A 29 -0.17 18.21 16.15
N LEU A 30 -1.41 17.73 16.25
CA LEU A 30 -2.58 18.58 16.47
C LEU A 30 -2.53 19.30 17.83
N GLY A 31 -2.09 18.60 18.88
CA GLY A 31 -1.87 19.20 20.20
C GLY A 31 -0.81 20.29 20.16
N GLY A 32 0.28 20.07 19.41
CA GLY A 32 1.31 21.08 19.15
C GLY A 32 0.72 22.32 18.47
N ILE A 33 -0.05 22.14 17.39
CA ILE A 33 -0.75 23.25 16.71
C ILE A 33 -1.68 24.00 17.67
N TYR A 34 -2.35 23.31 18.59
CA TYR A 34 -3.24 23.94 19.57
C TYR A 34 -2.50 24.79 20.61
N LEU A 35 -1.33 24.33 21.06
CA LEU A 35 -0.51 24.99 22.09
C LEU A 35 0.30 26.19 21.55
N LEU A 36 0.43 26.33 20.24
CA LEU A 36 1.12 27.47 19.63
C LEU A 36 0.37 28.78 19.90
N PRO A 37 1.06 29.86 20.34
CA PRO A 37 0.47 31.18 20.55
C PRO A 37 0.27 31.90 19.21
N LEU A 38 -0.73 31.44 18.44
CA LEU A 38 -1.09 31.98 17.13
C LEU A 38 -2.53 32.50 17.12
N ASP A 39 -2.83 33.38 16.17
CA ASP A 39 -4.21 33.80 15.91
C ASP A 39 -5.07 32.63 15.41
N LEU A 40 -6.37 32.71 15.69
CA LEU A 40 -7.33 31.66 15.35
C LEU A 40 -7.32 31.30 13.85
N TRP A 41 -7.14 32.31 12.99
CA TRP A 41 -7.09 32.13 11.55
C TRP A 41 -5.88 31.32 11.11
N GLN A 42 -4.69 31.68 11.58
CA GLN A 42 -3.43 31.01 11.27
C GLN A 42 -3.44 29.57 11.80
N ARG A 43 -3.94 29.38 13.03
CA ARG A 43 -4.08 28.06 13.64
C ARG A 43 -5.02 27.15 12.83
N SER A 44 -6.13 27.70 12.35
CA SER A 44 -7.09 26.95 11.53
C SER A 44 -6.50 26.58 10.17
N PHE A 45 -5.76 27.48 9.53
CA PHE A 45 -5.04 27.18 8.29
C PHE A 45 -4.05 26.03 8.45
N LEU A 46 -3.23 26.05 9.51
CA LEU A 46 -2.30 24.96 9.84
C LEU A 46 -3.04 23.63 10.09
N GLY A 47 -4.12 23.67 10.87
CA GLY A 47 -4.94 22.48 11.16
C GLY A 47 -5.54 21.86 9.89
N ILE A 48 -6.19 22.66 9.04
CA ILE A 48 -6.81 22.17 7.79
C ILE A 48 -5.74 21.65 6.83
N THR A 49 -4.63 22.38 6.67
CA THR A 49 -3.52 21.97 5.79
C THR A 49 -2.93 20.63 6.26
N PHE A 50 -2.71 20.47 7.56
CA PHE A 50 -2.22 19.22 8.15
C PHE A 50 -3.20 18.05 7.89
N LEU A 51 -4.50 18.25 8.15
CA LEU A 51 -5.51 17.22 7.91
C LEU A 51 -5.60 16.82 6.43
N PHE A 52 -5.55 17.80 5.52
CA PHE A 52 -5.57 17.55 4.09
C PHE A 52 -4.30 16.82 3.62
N LEU A 53 -3.13 17.18 4.15
CA LEU A 53 -1.87 16.51 3.87
C LEU A 53 -1.91 15.04 4.31
N VAL A 54 -2.39 14.75 5.52
CA VAL A 54 -2.53 13.38 6.05
C VAL A 54 -3.48 12.55 5.17
N SER A 55 -4.64 13.11 4.81
CA SER A 55 -5.60 12.44 3.92
C SER A 55 -5.00 12.12 2.55
N SER A 56 -4.29 13.08 1.96
CA SER A 56 -3.62 12.93 0.66
C SER A 56 -2.50 11.88 0.73
N ALA A 57 -1.73 11.84 1.82
CA ALA A 57 -0.70 10.84 2.03
C ALA A 57 -1.27 9.41 2.10
N PHE A 58 -2.39 9.20 2.79
CA PHE A 58 -3.07 7.89 2.80
C PHE A 58 -3.62 7.49 1.44
N THR A 59 -4.19 8.43 0.70
CA THR A 59 -4.68 8.20 -0.65
C THR A 59 -3.53 7.77 -1.56
N LEU A 60 -2.40 8.48 -1.50
CA LEU A 60 -1.19 8.14 -2.25
C LEU A 60 -0.63 6.77 -1.85
N ALA A 61 -0.56 6.47 -0.54
CA ALA A 61 -0.11 5.17 -0.05
C ALA A 61 -1.00 4.03 -0.57
N LYS A 62 -2.32 4.25 -0.62
CA LYS A 62 -3.25 3.30 -1.21
C LYS A 62 -2.98 3.10 -2.70
N VAL A 63 -2.82 4.18 -3.48
CA VAL A 63 -2.51 4.08 -4.91
C VAL A 63 -1.21 3.28 -5.13
N ILE A 64 -0.17 3.53 -4.36
CA ILE A 64 1.11 2.79 -4.46
C ILE A 64 0.90 1.31 -4.15
N ARG A 65 0.16 0.98 -3.09
CA ARG A 65 -0.15 -0.41 -2.73
C ARG A 65 -0.97 -1.11 -3.82
N ASP A 66 -2.01 -0.45 -4.32
CA ASP A 66 -2.87 -0.98 -5.38
C ASP A 66 -2.05 -1.25 -6.67
N GLN A 67 -1.05 -0.41 -6.99
CA GLN A 67 -0.11 -0.65 -8.10
C GLN A 67 0.79 -1.89 -7.86
N GLN A 68 1.29 -2.09 -6.64
CA GLN A 68 2.11 -3.26 -6.28
C GLN A 68 1.29 -4.56 -6.37
N GLU A 69 0.06 -4.55 -5.86
CA GLU A 69 -0.87 -5.68 -5.95
C GLU A 69 -1.21 -6.00 -7.42
N ALA A 70 -1.53 -4.98 -8.23
CA ALA A 70 -1.82 -5.16 -9.66
C ALA A 70 -0.62 -5.72 -10.44
N ALA A 71 0.61 -5.27 -10.16
CA ALA A 71 1.82 -5.79 -10.79
C ALA A 71 2.02 -7.28 -10.49
N THR A 72 1.81 -7.69 -9.23
CA THR A 72 1.96 -9.08 -8.80
C THR A 72 0.92 -10.00 -9.46
N VAL A 73 -0.34 -9.54 -9.58
CA VAL A 73 -1.41 -10.32 -10.22
C VAL A 73 -1.15 -10.53 -11.72
N ARG A 74 -0.62 -9.51 -12.42
CA ARG A 74 -0.31 -9.62 -13.85
C ARG A 74 0.74 -10.70 -14.13
N VAL A 75 1.80 -10.78 -13.33
CA VAL A 75 2.85 -11.80 -13.48
C VAL A 75 2.27 -13.21 -13.38
N ARG A 76 1.41 -13.46 -12.38
CA ARG A 76 0.77 -14.78 -12.20
C ARG A 76 -0.19 -15.15 -13.34
N LEU A 77 -0.87 -14.15 -13.91
CA LEU A 77 -1.76 -14.37 -15.05
C LEU A 77 -0.97 -14.69 -16.33
N ASP A 78 0.14 -14.00 -16.55
CA ASP A 78 1.03 -14.26 -17.69
C ASP A 78 1.63 -15.67 -17.59
N GLU A 79 2.06 -16.10 -16.41
CA GLU A 79 2.52 -17.48 -16.17
C GLU A 79 1.45 -18.51 -16.51
N ALA A 80 0.23 -18.35 -15.97
CA ALA A 80 -0.87 -19.28 -16.24
C ALA A 80 -1.31 -19.27 -17.72
N ARG A 81 -1.25 -18.11 -18.38
CA ARG A 81 -1.57 -17.99 -19.81
C ARG A 81 -0.50 -18.66 -20.68
N ILE A 82 0.78 -18.50 -20.34
CA ILE A 82 1.89 -19.18 -21.03
C ILE A 82 1.78 -20.70 -20.83
N GLU A 83 1.50 -21.17 -19.62
CA GLU A 83 1.27 -22.59 -19.33
C GLU A 83 0.14 -23.16 -20.18
N LYS A 84 -0.98 -22.43 -20.30
CA LYS A 84 -2.08 -22.83 -21.17
C LYS A 84 -1.67 -22.88 -22.65
N LEU A 85 -0.95 -21.87 -23.14
CA LEU A 85 -0.48 -21.85 -24.53
C LEU A 85 0.47 -23.03 -24.82
N LEU A 86 1.34 -23.39 -23.87
CA LEU A 86 2.22 -24.55 -23.97
C LEU A 86 1.44 -25.87 -23.92
N ALA A 87 0.38 -25.96 -23.11
CA ALA A 87 -0.47 -27.15 -23.04
C ALA A 87 -1.33 -27.34 -24.31
N ASP A 88 -1.82 -26.24 -24.89
CA ASP A 88 -2.57 -26.27 -26.16
C ASP A 88 -1.64 -26.58 -27.36
N TYR A 89 -0.36 -26.18 -27.28
CA TYR A 89 0.70 -26.53 -28.24
C TYR A 89 1.61 -27.63 -27.69
N ASP A 90 1.07 -28.85 -27.49
CA ASP A 90 1.88 -30.02 -27.18
C ASP A 90 2.34 -30.73 -28.48
N PRO A 91 3.57 -30.49 -28.98
CA PRO A 91 4.09 -31.18 -30.16
C PRO A 91 4.34 -32.68 -29.93
N LEU A 92 4.27 -33.18 -28.69
CA LEU A 92 4.54 -34.59 -28.37
C LEU A 92 3.35 -35.52 -28.69
N ASN A 93 2.13 -34.98 -28.79
CA ASN A 93 0.94 -35.75 -29.19
C ASN A 93 0.70 -35.75 -30.72
N ALA A 94 1.40 -34.90 -31.46
CA ALA A 94 1.30 -34.81 -32.93
C ALA A 94 2.27 -35.74 -33.68
N ALA A 95 3.15 -36.45 -32.96
CA ALA A 95 4.20 -37.32 -33.51
C ALA A 95 3.93 -38.83 -33.35
N ASN A 96 2.70 -39.23 -33.02
CA ASN A 96 2.22 -40.61 -33.02
C ASN A 96 0.96 -40.75 -33.87
#